data_AF-A0A9E3FX02-F1
#
_entry.id   AF-A0A9E3FX02-F1
#
_cell.length_a   1.000
_cell.length_b   1.000
_cell.length_c   1.000
_cell.angle_alpha   90.00
_cell.angle_beta   90.00
_cell.angle_gamma   90.00
#
_symmetry.space_group_name_H-M   'P 1'
#
loop_
_entity.id
_entity.type
_entity.pdbx_description
1 polymer ?
#
loop_
_entity_poly.entity_id
_entity_poly.type
_entity_poly.pdbx_seq_one_letter_code
_entity_poly.pdbx_strand_id
1 'polypeptide(L)' 'MTQKASWSFAEQRRLIELARASKSLDDLAKLTGRKPVSIKKVALRLGISLKPDAKKE' A
#
# COMPACT_ATOMS: atom_id res chain seq x y z
N MET A 1 20.84 -5.68 13.14
CA MET A 1 19.60 -6.30 12.62
C MET A 1 18.52 -5.23 12.58
N THR A 2 18.47 -4.43 11.52
CA THR A 2 17.64 -3.22 11.47
C THR A 2 16.18 -3.62 11.39
N GLN A 3 15.44 -3.43 12.48
CA GLN A 3 14.07 -3.89 12.59
C GLN A 3 13.22 -3.28 11.48
N LYS A 4 12.60 -4.20 10.75
CA LYS A 4 11.57 -4.01 9.75
C LYS A 4 10.45 -3.19 10.38
N ALA A 5 10.53 -1.85 10.24
CA ALA A 5 9.58 -0.92 10.84
C ALA A 5 8.16 -1.33 10.44
N SER A 6 7.44 -1.88 11.41
CA SER A 6 6.03 -2.24 11.36
C SER A 6 5.24 -1.08 10.80
N TRP A 7 4.25 -1.37 9.95
CA TRP A 7 3.34 -0.33 9.48
C TRP A 7 2.64 0.30 10.68
N SER A 8 2.80 1.62 10.84
CA SER A 8 2.11 2.37 11.87
C SER A 8 0.62 2.45 11.55
N PHE A 9 -0.21 2.65 12.57
CA PHE A 9 -1.65 2.84 12.39
C PHE A 9 -1.98 3.99 11.41
N ALA A 10 -1.20 5.08 11.46
CA ALA A 10 -1.32 6.20 10.52
C ALA A 10 -1.03 5.80 9.07
N GLU A 11 -0.02 4.93 8.84
CA GLU A 11 0.30 4.42 7.51
C GLU A 11 -0.82 3.48 7.00
N GLN A 12 -1.34 2.62 7.87
CA GLN A 12 -2.46 1.72 7.54
C GLN A 12 -3.72 2.51 7.19
N ARG A 13 -4.05 3.55 7.97
CA ARG A 13 -5.17 4.44 7.68
C ARG A 13 -4.98 5.18 6.35
N ARG A 14 -3.78 5.71 6.07
CA ARG A 14 -3.46 6.29 4.76
C ARG A 14 -3.67 5.29 3.63
N LEU A 15 -3.26 4.03 3.80
CA LEU A 15 -3.45 3.01 2.78
C LEU A 15 -4.94 2.75 2.49
N ILE A 16 -5.78 2.70 3.53
CA ILE A 16 -7.24 2.54 3.40
C ILE A 16 -7.85 3.71 2.61
N GLU A 17 -7.50 4.94 2.97
CA GLU A 17 -8.03 6.14 2.32
C GLU A 17 -7.61 6.22 0.85
N LEU A 18 -6.34 5.92 0.56
CA LEU A 18 -5.83 5.94 -0.81
C LEU A 18 -6.42 4.79 -1.66
N ALA A 19 -6.67 3.63 -1.06
CA ALA A 19 -7.35 2.53 -1.74
C ALA A 19 -8.82 2.85 -2.02
N ARG A 20 -9.53 3.50 -1.10
CA ARG A 20 -10.88 4.05 -1.34
C ARG A 20 -10.88 5.06 -2.48
N ALA A 21 -9.85 5.89 -2.58
CA ALA A 21 -9.64 6.80 -3.69
C ALA A 21 -9.22 6.11 -5.02
N SER A 22 -9.24 4.76 -5.08
CA SER A 22 -8.89 3.98 -6.27
C SER A 22 -7.49 4.25 -6.84
N LYS A 23 -6.53 4.63 -5.99
CA LYS A 23 -5.13 4.86 -6.38
C LYS A 23 -4.42 3.56 -6.75
N SER A 24 -3.57 3.61 -7.76
CA SER A 24 -2.75 2.48 -8.22
C SER A 24 -1.64 2.14 -7.24
N LEU A 25 -1.14 0.90 -7.28
CA LEU A 25 -0.07 0.40 -6.42
C LEU A 25 1.22 1.24 -6.51
N ASP A 26 1.57 1.72 -7.70
CA ASP A 26 2.73 2.60 -7.91
C ASP A 26 2.56 3.96 -7.20
N ASP A 27 1.39 4.57 -7.32
CA ASP A 27 1.08 5.85 -6.66
C ASP A 27 1.10 5.69 -5.13
N LEU A 28 0.57 4.56 -4.63
CA LEU A 28 0.67 4.20 -3.22
C LEU A 28 2.12 4.04 -2.77
N ALA A 29 2.99 3.44 -3.58
CA ALA A 29 4.41 3.29 -3.29
C ALA A 29 5.11 4.66 -3.18
N LYS A 30 4.79 5.59 -4.08
CA LYS A 30 5.30 6.97 -4.05
C LYS A 30 4.80 7.73 -2.82
N LEU A 31 3.51 7.63 -2.50
CA LEU A 31 2.89 8.36 -1.38
C LEU A 31 3.29 7.83 -0.01
N THR A 32 3.53 6.52 0.10
CA THR A 32 3.92 5.88 1.37
C THR A 32 5.44 5.75 1.52
N GLY A 33 6.22 5.92 0.45
CA GLY A 33 7.66 5.66 0.43
C GLY A 33 8.01 4.18 0.67
N ARG A 34 7.02 3.27 0.58
CA ARG A 34 7.18 1.83 0.85
C ARG A 34 7.23 1.05 -0.46
N LYS A 35 7.88 -0.11 -0.40
CA LYS A 35 7.90 -1.04 -1.54
C LYS A 35 6.48 -1.54 -1.86
N PRO A 36 6.10 -1.65 -3.15
CA PRO A 36 4.77 -2.10 -3.57
C PRO A 36 4.42 -3.49 -3.04
N VAL A 37 5.41 -4.37 -2.90
CA VAL A 37 5.24 -5.72 -2.30
C VAL A 37 4.79 -5.64 -0.84
N SER A 38 5.34 -4.72 -0.05
CA SER A 38 4.94 -4.52 1.35
C SER A 38 3.54 -3.96 1.45
N ILE A 39 3.20 -3.02 0.56
CA ILE A 39 1.87 -2.41 0.47
C ILE A 39 0.82 -3.48 0.15
N LYS A 40 1.09 -4.36 -0.82
CA LYS A 40 0.22 -5.48 -1.17
C LYS A 40 -0.02 -6.42 0.01
N LYS A 41 1.02 -6.78 0.76
CA LYS A 41 0.89 -7.62 1.98
C LYS A 41 -0.01 -6.98 3.04
N VAL A 42 0.14 -5.66 3.26
CA VAL A 42 -0.66 -4.95 4.26
C VAL A 42 -2.09 -4.74 3.79
N ALA A 43 -2.30 -4.42 2.51
CA ALA A 43 -3.63 -4.31 1.94
C ALA A 43 -4.41 -5.63 2.08
N LEU A 44 -3.79 -6.76 1.76
CA LEU A 44 -4.39 -8.09 1.96
C LEU A 44 -4.74 -8.33 3.44
N ARG A 45 -3.83 -7.98 4.36
CA ARG A 45 -4.08 -8.10 5.81
C ARG A 45 -5.24 -7.21 6.29
N LEU A 46 -5.44 -6.06 5.67
CA LEU A 46 -6.51 -5.11 5.99
C LEU A 46 -7.82 -5.36 5.21
N GLY A 47 -7.88 -6.41 4.37
CA GLY A 47 -9.05 -6.70 3.54
C GLY A 47 -9.27 -5.70 2.40
N ILE A 48 -8.24 -4.95 2.03
CA ILE A 48 -8.30 -3.92 1.00
C ILE A 48 -7.90 -4.52 -0.35
N SER A 49 -8.80 -4.42 -1.33
CA SER A 49 -8.46 -4.73 -2.72
C SER A 49 -7.84 -3.51 -3.39
N LEU A 50 -6.53 -3.54 -3.58
CA LEU A 50 -5.84 -2.53 -4.39
C LEU A 50 -6.07 -2.84 -5.87
N LYS A 51 -6.32 -1.80 -6.67
CA LYS A 51 -6.28 -1.97 -8.12
C LYS A 51 -4.89 -2.48 -8.50
N PRO A 52 -4.78 -3.62 -9.21
CA PRO A 52 -3.50 -4.03 -9.75
C PRO A 52 -2.99 -2.88 -10.62
N ASP A 53 -1.68 -2.64 -10.58
CA ASP A 53 -1.05 -1.74 -11.53
C ASP A 53 -1.56 -2.14 -12.90
N ALA A 54 -2.23 -1.20 -13.58
CA ALA A 54 -2.67 -1.42 -14.95
C ALA A 54 -1.38 -1.72 -15.69
N LYS A 55 -1.18 -3.02 -15.94
CA LYS A 55 -0.10 -3.55 -16.75
C LYS A 55 -0.07 -2.63 -17.96
N LYS A 56 0.99 -1.82 -18.09
CA LYS A 56 1.33 -1.21 -19.37
C LYS A 56 1.56 -2.39 -20.30
N GLU A 57 0.50 -2.77 -21.00
CA GLU A 57 0.58 -3.48 -22.28
C GLU A 57 0.77 -2.44 -23.37
#